data_AF-A0A7K6GKS9-F1
#
_entry.id   AF-A0A7K6GKS9-F1
#
_cell.length_a   1.000
_cell.length_b   1.000
_cell.length_c   1.000
_cell.angle_alpha   90.00
_cell.angle_beta   90.00
_cell.angle_gamma   90.00
#
_symmetry.space_group_name_H-M   'P 1'
#
loop_
_entity.id
_entity.type
_entity.pdbx_description
1 polymer ?
#
loop_
_entity_poly.entity_id
_entity_poly.type
_entity_poly.pdbx_seq_one_letter_code
_entity_poly.pdbx_strand_id
1 'polypeptide(L)' 'KMFEPLKATVELLKTYGDKMPEEVHLQLQNLPERWENNKRLCLRVAENAAPLQAAEAEILRKKSQ' A
#
# COMPACT_ATOMS: atom_id res chain seq x y z
N LYS A 1 -6.49 8.44 -7.14
CA LYS A 1 -7.71 8.34 -6.30
C LYS A 1 -7.96 6.88 -5.91
N MET A 2 -7.16 6.30 -4.99
CA MET A 2 -7.24 4.86 -4.67
C MET A 2 -8.39 4.53 -3.70
N PHE A 3 -8.73 5.47 -2.80
CA PHE A 3 -9.75 5.29 -1.75
C PHE A 3 -11.07 6.02 -2.01
N GLU A 4 -11.22 6.61 -3.19
CA GLU A 4 -12.41 7.37 -3.56
C GLU A 4 -13.66 6.51 -3.79
N PRO A 5 -13.55 5.30 -4.37
CA PRO A 5 -14.70 4.39 -4.40
C PRO A 5 -15.21 4.07 -2.99
N LEU A 6 -14.31 3.93 -2.01
CA LEU A 6 -14.70 3.63 -0.63
C LEU A 6 -15.38 4.83 0.04
N LYS A 7 -14.90 6.06 -0.21
CA LYS A 7 -15.59 7.28 0.24
C LYS A 7 -16.99 7.40 -0.37
N ALA A 8 -17.12 7.13 -1.67
CA ALA A 8 -18.40 7.18 -2.38
C ALA A 8 -19.39 6.13 -1.83
N THR A 9 -18.94 4.91 -1.53
CA THR A 9 -19.79 3.90 -0.89
C THR A 9 -20.26 4.34 0.49
N VAL A 10 -19.38 4.96 1.30
CA VAL A 10 -19.77 5.45 2.63
C VAL A 10 -20.76 6.62 2.54
N GLU A 11 -20.59 7.53 1.57
CA GLU A 11 -21.56 8.59 1.29
C GLU A 11 -22.91 8.01 0.81
N LEU A 12 -22.89 7.00 -0.06
CA LEU A 12 -24.09 6.32 -0.51
C LEU A 12 -24.83 5.63 0.64
N LEU A 13 -24.14 4.89 1.50
CA LEU A 13 -24.78 4.24 2.65
C LEU A 13 -25.39 5.27 3.62
N LYS A 14 -24.77 6.44 3.78
CA LYS A 14 -25.36 7.55 4.55
C LYS A 14 -26.68 8.04 3.96
N THR A 15 -26.86 8.05 2.63
CA THR A 15 -28.13 8.47 2.01
C THR A 15 -29.25 7.46 2.25
N TYR A 16 -28.91 6.19 2.50
CA TYR A 16 -29.85 5.14 2.90
C TYR A 16 -30.19 5.11 4.39
N GLY A 17 -29.61 6.01 5.20
CA GLY A 17 -29.90 6.12 6.64
C GLY A 17 -28.97 5.31 7.54
N ASP A 18 -27.98 4.62 6.97
CA ASP A 18 -26.99 3.88 7.76
C ASP A 18 -25.97 4.84 8.39
N LYS A 19 -26.01 4.95 9.71
CA LYS A 19 -24.97 5.64 10.48
C LYS A 19 -23.76 4.74 10.63
N MET A 20 -22.74 5.02 9.84
CA MET A 20 -21.43 4.40 10.01
C MET A 20 -20.78 4.82 11.33
N PRO A 21 -20.09 3.91 12.04
CA PRO A 21 -19.33 4.26 13.24
C PRO A 21 -18.27 5.33 12.94
N GLU A 22 -17.97 6.18 13.93
CA GLU A 22 -16.93 7.20 13.83
C GLU A 22 -15.56 6.60 13.46
N GLU A 23 -15.29 5.39 13.94
CA GLU A 23 -14.07 4.66 13.63
C GLU A 23 -13.87 4.43 12.12
N VAL A 24 -14.94 4.17 11.37
CA VAL A 24 -14.86 4.00 9.90
C VAL A 24 -14.44 5.31 9.23
N HIS A 25 -14.91 6.46 9.74
CA HIS A 25 -14.49 7.77 9.26
C HIS A 25 -13.03 8.07 9.58
N LEU A 26 -12.59 7.73 10.79
CA LEU A 26 -11.20 7.89 11.21
C LEU A 26 -10.26 7.00 10.39
N GLN A 27 -10.63 5.75 10.15
CA GLN A 27 -9.87 4.84 9.28
C GLN A 27 -9.75 5.38 7.86
N LEU A 28 -10.85 5.87 7.27
CA LEU A 28 -10.86 6.49 5.94
C LEU A 28 -9.95 7.72 5.82
N GLN A 29 -9.86 8.53 6.88
CA GLN A 29 -8.95 9.68 6.92
C GLN A 29 -7.48 9.26 7.03
N ASN A 30 -7.17 8.21 7.81
CA ASN A 30 -5.80 7.74 8.05
C ASN A 30 -5.25 6.83 6.95
N LEU A 31 -6.12 6.24 6.14
CA LEU A 31 -5.78 5.27 5.09
C LEU A 31 -4.74 5.79 4.06
N PRO A 32 -4.86 7.03 3.53
CA PRO A 32 -3.87 7.60 2.62
C PRO A 32 -2.46 7.69 3.21
N GLU A 33 -2.36 8.11 4.47
CA GLU A 33 -1.07 8.23 5.16
C GLU A 33 -0.44 6.85 5.41
N ARG A 34 -1.24 5.89 5.90
CA ARG A 34 -0.79 4.50 6.08
C ARG A 34 -0.31 3.87 4.77
N TRP A 35 -1.02 4.13 3.67
CA TRP A 35 -0.63 3.66 2.34
C TRP A 35 0.69 4.28 1.88
N GLU A 36 0.88 5.58 2.09
CA GLU A 36 2.13 6.25 1.75
C GLU A 36 3.31 5.68 2.53
N ASN A 37 3.14 5.47 3.83
CA ASN A 37 4.16 4.85 4.68
C ASN A 37 4.49 3.42 4.24
N ASN A 38 3.47 2.63 3.87
CA ASN A 38 3.68 1.28 3.35
C ASN A 38 4.47 1.28 2.03
N LYS A 39 4.12 2.14 1.08
CA LYS A 39 4.87 2.30 -0.18
C LYS A 39 6.33 2.66 0.08
N ARG A 40 6.59 3.59 0.99
CA ARG A 40 7.97 3.96 1.36
C ARG A 40 8.76 2.80 1.95
N LEU A 41 8.12 1.98 2.78
CA LEU A 41 8.74 0.77 3.32
C LEU A 41 9.05 -0.23 2.20
N CYS A 42 8.11 -0.49 1.31
CA CYS A 42 8.31 -1.37 0.15
C CYS A 42 9.47 -0.91 -0.73
N LEU A 43 9.55 0.39 -1.02
CA LEU A 43 10.65 0.98 -1.78
C LEU A 43 12.00 0.77 -1.08
N ARG A 44 12.09 1.08 0.22
CA ARG A 44 13.31 0.88 1.01
C ARG A 44 13.75 -0.59 1.00
N VAL A 45 12.81 -1.52 1.15
CA VAL A 45 13.10 -2.95 1.11
C VAL A 45 13.61 -3.35 -0.27
N ALA A 46 13.01 -2.85 -1.35
CA ALA A 46 13.46 -3.09 -2.71
C ALA A 46 14.88 -2.55 -2.95
N GLU A 47 15.17 -1.32 -2.50
CA GLU A 47 16.51 -0.71 -2.58
C GLU A 47 17.55 -1.54 -1.83
N ASN A 48 17.23 -2.02 -0.63
CA ASN A 48 18.12 -2.88 0.15
C ASN A 48 18.31 -4.27 -0.47
N ALA A 49 17.29 -4.80 -1.15
CA ALA A 49 17.35 -6.11 -1.79
C ALA A 49 18.08 -6.09 -3.14
N ALA A 50 18.05 -4.96 -3.86
CA ALA A 50 18.68 -4.81 -5.18
C ALA A 50 20.16 -5.26 -5.24
N PRO A 51 21.07 -4.84 -4.32
CA PRO A 51 22.47 -5.29 -4.38
C PRO A 51 22.61 -6.80 -4.10
N LEU A 52 21.78 -7.36 -3.22
CA LEU A 52 21.80 -8.80 -2.92
C LEU A 52 21.34 -9.61 -4.13
N GLN A 53 20.26 -9.17 -4.79
CA GLN A 53 19.75 -9.77 -6.02
C GLN A 53 20.79 -9.70 -7.15
N ALA A 54 21.50 -8.57 -7.28
CA ALA A 54 22.56 -8.40 -8.27
C ALA A 54 23.74 -9.35 -8.01
N ALA A 55 24.16 -9.51 -6.74
CA ALA A 55 25.23 -10.44 -6.36
C ALA A 55 24.86 -11.90 -6.67
N GLU A 56 23.65 -12.32 -6.33
CA GLU A 56 23.14 -13.66 -6.66
C GLU A 56 23.07 -13.89 -8.17
N ALA A 57 22.58 -12.89 -8.93
CA ALA A 57 22.54 -12.97 -10.38
C ALA A 57 23.94 -13.12 -11.00
N GLU A 58 24.95 -12.44 -10.46
CA GLU A 58 26.34 -12.58 -10.90
C GLU A 58 26.89 -13.99 -10.63
N ILE A 59 26.61 -14.57 -9.46
CA ILE A 59 27.03 -15.94 -9.11
C ILE A 59 26.40 -16.94 -10.08
N LEU A 60 25.11 -16.82 -10.36
CA LEU A 60 24.40 -17.68 -11.31
C LEU A 60 24.97 -17.55 -12.72
N ARG A 61 25.31 -16.33 -13.15
CA ARG A 61 25.96 -16.09 -14.44
C ARG A 61 27.34 -16.75 -14.54
N LYS A 62 28.14 -16.70 -13.47
CA LYS A 62 29.45 -17.37 -13.40
C LYS A 62 29.36 -18.89 -13.42
N LYS A 63 28.29 -19.47 -12.85
CA LYS A 63 28.08 -20.93 -12.82
C LYS A 63 27.51 -21.50 -14.12
N SER A 64 26.88 -20.66 -14.95
CA SER A 64 26.30 -21.05 -16.24
C SER A 64 27.26 -20.86 -17.41
N GLN A 65 28.44 -20.32 -17.14
CA GLN A 65 29.55 -20.16 -18.07
C GLN A 65 30.57 -21.29 -17.85
#